data_AF-A0A351ARG6-F1
#
_entry.id   AF-A0A351ARG6-F1
#
_cell.length_a   1.000
_cell.length_b   1.000
_cell.length_c   1.000
_cell.angle_alpha   90.00
_cell.angle_beta   90.00
_cell.angle_gamma   90.00
#
_symmetry.space_group_name_H-M   'P 1'
#
loop_
_entity.id
_entity.type
_entity.pdbx_description
1 polymer ?
#
loop_
_entity_poly.entity_id
_entity_poly.type
_entity_poly.pdbx_seq_one_letter_code
_entity_poly.pdbx_strand_id
1 'polypeptide(L)' 'SRERKAQNITSSSFVRKYSLTSASSVNSAVKGLLDKGLLIQNRGIYQVYDLFLDVWIRERYLK' A
#
# COMPACT_ATOMS: atom_id res chain seq x y z
N SER A 1 -11.05 -10.53 6.65
CA SER A 1 -9.59 -10.34 6.63
C SER A 1 -9.27 -9.50 5.39
N ARG A 2 -9.48 -8.17 5.40
CA ARG A 2 -8.59 -7.13 5.96
C ARG A 2 -7.18 -7.26 5.37
N GLU A 3 -7.01 -6.98 4.07
CA GLU A 3 -5.71 -7.00 3.37
C GLU A 3 -4.74 -5.99 4.02
N ARG A 4 -4.03 -6.42 5.08
CA ARG A 4 -2.95 -5.66 5.73
C ARG A 4 -1.62 -5.77 4.97
N LYS A 5 -1.61 -6.58 3.91
CA LYS A 5 -0.46 -6.97 3.11
C LYS A 5 -0.84 -6.87 1.63
N ALA A 6 -0.04 -6.17 0.85
CA ALA A 6 -0.20 -6.05 -0.60
C ALA A 6 0.98 -6.71 -1.32
N GLN A 7 0.70 -7.36 -2.44
CA GLN A 7 1.69 -7.98 -3.32
C GLN A 7 1.35 -7.65 -4.76
N ASN A 8 2.33 -7.77 -5.66
CA ASN A 8 2.14 -7.49 -7.09
C ASN A 8 1.51 -6.10 -7.35
N ILE A 9 1.93 -5.09 -6.58
CA ILE A 9 1.33 -3.74 -6.58
C ILE A 9 1.40 -3.02 -7.94
N THR A 10 2.32 -3.43 -8.81
CA THR A 10 2.50 -2.90 -10.16
C THR A 10 1.85 -3.77 -11.24
N SER A 11 1.19 -4.87 -10.87
CA SER A 11 0.51 -5.74 -11.84
C SER A 11 -0.72 -5.05 -12.41
N SER A 12 -1.04 -5.37 -13.67
CA SER A 12 -2.23 -4.85 -14.34
C SER A 12 -3.52 -5.21 -13.60
N SER A 13 -3.58 -6.40 -13.00
CA SER A 13 -4.71 -6.84 -12.17
C SER A 13 -4.85 -6.02 -10.91
N PHE A 14 -3.76 -5.70 -10.22
CA PHE A 14 -3.78 -4.84 -9.03
C PHE A 14 -4.25 -3.42 -9.35
N VAL A 15 -3.67 -2.80 -10.39
CA VAL A 15 -4.03 -1.45 -10.83
C VAL A 15 -5.51 -1.37 -11.19
N ARG A 16 -6.04 -2.36 -11.91
CA ARG A 16 -7.47 -2.43 -12.26
C ARG A 16 -8.38 -2.71 -11.07
N LYS A 17 -7.99 -3.63 -10.17
CA LYS A 17 -8.79 -4.02 -8.99
C LYS A 17 -9.08 -2.81 -8.08
N TYR A 18 -8.12 -1.91 -7.93
CA TYR A 18 -8.25 -0.72 -7.08
C TYR A 18 -8.39 0.59 -7.87
N SER A 19 -8.71 0.50 -9.18
CA SER A 19 -8.93 1.66 -10.04
C SER A 19 -7.83 2.74 -9.98
N LEU A 20 -6.57 2.30 -9.91
CA LEU A 20 -5.40 3.17 -9.80
C LEU A 20 -4.96 3.68 -11.17
N THR A 21 -4.28 4.83 -11.21
CA THR A 21 -3.90 5.50 -12.46
C THR A 21 -3.00 4.65 -13.36
N SER A 22 -1.90 4.12 -12.81
CA SER A 22 -0.95 3.29 -13.55
C SER A 22 0.03 2.59 -12.62
N ALA A 23 0.66 1.52 -13.09
CA ALA A 23 1.70 0.82 -12.35
C ALA A 23 2.88 1.74 -11.96
N SER A 24 3.26 2.66 -12.85
CA SER A 24 4.34 3.62 -12.58
C SER A 24 3.97 4.60 -11.47
N SER A 25 2.74 5.12 -11.49
CA SER A 25 2.22 5.98 -10.41
C SER A 25 2.20 5.25 -9.06
N VAL A 26 1.75 3.99 -9.04
CA VAL A 26 1.78 3.16 -7.83
C VAL A 26 3.21 2.95 -7.33
N ASN A 27 4.15 2.64 -8.22
CA ASN A 27 5.55 2.42 -7.85
C ASN A 27 6.19 3.68 -7.25
N SER A 28 5.95 4.85 -7.85
CA SER A 28 6.46 6.13 -7.33
C SER A 28 5.87 6.49 -5.97
N ALA A 29 4.57 6.28 -5.78
CA ALA A 29 3.92 6.51 -4.50
C ALA A 29 4.47 5.58 -3.40
N VAL A 30 4.61 4.28 -3.70
CA VAL A 30 5.11 3.30 -2.74
C VAL A 30 6.57 3.56 -2.35
N LYS A 31 7.43 3.99 -3.29
CA LYS A 31 8.80 4.43 -2.96
C LYS A 31 8.79 5.56 -1.94
N GLY A 32 8.00 6.61 -2.17
CA GLY A 32 7.90 7.72 -1.23
C GLY A 32 7.35 7.33 0.15
N LEU A 33 6.49 6.31 0.22
CA LEU A 33 5.99 5.78 1.49
C LEU A 33 7.02 4.91 2.22
N LEU A 34 7.83 4.15 1.50
CA LEU A 34 8.95 3.38 2.07
C LEU A 34 10.05 4.31 2.60
N ASP A 35 10.42 5.34 1.84
CA ASP A 35 11.46 6.30 2.22
C ASP A 35 11.08 7.07 3.49
N LYS A 36 9.78 7.29 3.72
CA LYS A 36 9.23 7.93 4.92
C LYS A 36 9.05 6.97 6.10
N GLY A 37 9.36 5.68 5.95
CA GLY A 37 9.17 4.66 6.98
C GLY A 37 7.70 4.33 7.28
N LEU A 38 6.77 4.71 6.40
CA LEU A 38 5.33 4.47 6.59
C LEU A 38 4.95 3.04 6.21
N LEU A 39 5.65 2.48 5.22
CA LEU A 39 5.53 1.08 4.80
C LEU A 39 6.82 0.33 5.10
N ILE A 40 6.71 -0.99 5.22
CA ILE A 40 7.84 -1.91 5.09
C ILE A 40 7.58 -2.88 3.96
N GLN A 41 8.66 -3.28 3.28
CA GLN A 41 8.65 -4.26 2.21
C GLN A 41 9.48 -5.46 2.62
N ASN A 42 8.91 -6.66 2.53
CA ASN A 42 9.60 -7.91 2.79
C ASN A 42 9.20 -8.95 1.73
N ARG A 43 10.16 -9.45 0.96
CA ARG A 43 9.95 -10.45 -0.11
C ARG A 43 8.80 -10.09 -1.07
N GLY A 44 8.71 -8.82 -1.47
CA GLY A 44 7.64 -8.35 -2.37
C GLY A 44 6.29 -8.08 -1.70
N ILE A 45 6.19 -8.26 -0.38
CA ILE A 45 5.01 -7.96 0.42
C ILE A 45 5.17 -6.59 1.05
N TYR A 46 4.21 -5.70 0.78
CA TYR A 46 4.13 -4.36 1.34
C TYR A 46 3.10 -4.32 2.47
N GLN A 47 3.44 -3.70 3.59
CA GLN A 47 2.53 -3.56 4.73
C GLN A 47 2.78 -2.23 5.45
N VAL A 48 1.71 -1.67 6.05
CA VAL A 48 1.81 -0.47 6.88
C VAL A 48 2.61 -0.82 8.13
N TYR A 49 3.67 -0.05 8.38
CA TYR A 49 4.50 -0.17 9.57
C TYR A 49 4.15 0.88 10.61
N ASP A 50 3.89 2.10 10.16
CA ASP A 50 3.57 3.21 11.06
C ASP A 50 2.22 2.98 11.76
N LEU A 51 2.27 2.91 13.09
CA LEU A 51 1.10 2.59 13.92
C LEU A 51 0.04 3.69 13.83
N PHE A 52 0.45 4.96 13.77
CA PHE A 52 -0.49 6.08 13.66
C PHE A 52 -1.22 6.07 12.33
N LEU A 53 -0.51 5.77 11.23
CA LEU A 53 -1.07 5.61 9.91
C LEU A 53 -2.04 4.41 9.87
N ASP A 54 -1.69 3.27 10.46
CA ASP A 54 -2.59 2.11 10.53
C ASP A 54 -3.87 2.44 11.31
N VAL A 55 -3.76 3.11 12.46
CA VAL A 55 -4.93 3.57 13.24
C VAL A 55 -5.76 4.56 12.43
N TRP A 56 -5.13 5.54 11.80
CA TRP A 56 -5.83 6.56 11.01
C TRP A 56 -6.59 5.94 9.82
N ILE A 57 -5.97 5.01 9.08
CA ILE A 57 -6.63 4.28 7.99
C ILE A 57 -7.86 3.51 8.53
N ARG A 58 -7.70 2.83 9.67
CA ARG A 58 -8.80 2.05 10.28
C ARG A 58 -9.98 2.93 10.66
N GLU A 59 -9.70 4.02 11.35
CA GLU A 59 -10.73 4.94 11.86
C GLU A 59 -11.47 5.65 10.73
N ARG A 60 -10.79 5.98 9.63
CA ARG A 60 -11.36 6.82 8.58
C ARG A 60 -11.94 6.06 7.39
N TYR A 61 -11.47 4.84 7.12
CA TYR A 61 -11.82 4.11 5.89
C TYR A 61 -12.26 2.65 6.10
N LEU A 62 -12.09 2.08 7.30
CA LEU A 62 -12.44 0.67 7.59
C LEU A 62 -13.46 0.51 8.71
N LYS A 63 -14.13 1.61 9.08
CA LYS A 63 -15.29 1.62 9.98
C LYS A 63 -16.57 1.29 9.23
#